data_AF-A0A962IDC2-F1
#
_entry.id   AF-A0A962IDC2-F1
#
_cell.length_a   1.000
_cell.length_b   1.000
_cell.length_c   1.000
_cell.angle_alpha   90.00
_cell.angle_beta   90.00
_cell.angle_gamma   90.00
#
_symmetry.space_group_name_H-M   'P 1'
#
loop_
_entity.id
_entity.type
_entity.pdbx_description
1 polymer ?
#
loop_
_entity_poly.entity_id
_entity_poly.type
_entity_poly.pdbx_seq_one_letter_code
_entity_poly.pdbx_strand_id
1 'polypeptide(L)' 'VHGAPVHLGDPAQIGIADLSQPDYGESVTVRDGEIPLFWACGVTPQVAIEQARPPICITHSPGCMLVTDIPNSRLAIM' A
#
# COMPACT_ATOMS: atom_id res chain seq x y z
N VAL A 1 5.50 -11.67 -2.36
CA VAL A 1 5.39 -11.08 -3.71
C VAL A 1 4.11 -10.26 -3.75
N HIS A 2 4.08 -9.09 -4.39
CA HIS A 2 2.82 -8.38 -4.56
C HIS A 2 1.94 -9.08 -5.61
N GLY A 3 0.63 -8.87 -5.54
CA GLY A 3 -0.31 -9.32 -6.58
C GLY A 3 -0.24 -8.48 -7.85
N ALA A 4 -1.23 -8.66 -8.73
CA ALA A 4 -1.46 -7.74 -9.84
C ALA A 4 -1.83 -6.33 -9.31
N PRO A 5 -1.57 -5.26 -10.09
CA PRO A 5 -2.06 -3.93 -9.76
C PRO A 5 -3.59 -3.95 -9.61
N VAL A 6 -4.10 -3.17 -8.66
CA VAL A 6 -5.54 -2.97 -8.48
C VAL A 6 -6.08 -1.83 -9.36
N HIS A 7 -5.20 -0.91 -9.78
CA HIS A 7 -5.52 0.18 -10.71
C HIS A 7 -4.29 0.59 -11.53
N LEU A 8 -4.54 1.13 -12.73
CA LEU A 8 -3.55 1.62 -13.66
C LEU A 8 -4.02 2.93 -14.29
N GLY A 9 -3.15 3.92 -14.35
CA GLY A 9 -3.43 5.19 -15.02
C GLY A 9 -4.02 6.24 -14.09
N ASP A 10 -5.16 6.80 -14.47
CA ASP A 10 -5.71 8.02 -13.86
C ASP A 10 -6.08 7.84 -12.37
N PRO A 11 -5.36 8.47 -11.43
CA PRO A 11 -5.61 8.34 -9.98
C PRO A 11 -6.99 8.85 -9.55
N ALA A 12 -7.60 9.78 -10.28
CA ALA A 12 -8.88 10.37 -9.90
C ALA A 12 -10.02 9.33 -9.90
N GLN A 13 -9.90 8.28 -10.73
CA GLN A 13 -10.89 7.20 -10.81
C GLN A 13 -10.97 6.35 -9.54
N ILE A 14 -9.91 6.36 -8.73
CA ILE A 14 -9.84 5.69 -7.43
C ILE A 14 -9.85 6.68 -6.25
N GLY A 15 -10.26 7.93 -6.50
CA GLY A 15 -10.43 8.95 -5.47
C GLY A 15 -9.13 9.63 -5.01
N ILE A 16 -8.02 9.43 -5.71
CA ILE A 16 -6.75 10.12 -5.40
C ILE A 16 -6.69 11.40 -6.22
N ALA A 17 -6.78 12.55 -5.55
CA ALA A 17 -6.82 13.86 -6.19
C ALA A 17 -5.41 14.40 -6.54
N ASP A 18 -4.39 14.08 -5.73
CA ASP A 18 -3.05 14.62 -5.86
C ASP A 18 -1.99 13.59 -5.42
N LEU A 19 -1.14 13.14 -6.35
CA LEU A 19 -0.07 12.18 -6.07
C LEU A 19 1.07 12.76 -5.23
N SER A 20 1.17 14.08 -5.13
CA SER A 20 2.18 14.74 -4.30
C SER A 20 1.82 14.78 -2.81
N GLN A 21 0.59 14.39 -2.46
CA GLN A 21 0.08 14.37 -1.09
C GLN A 21 -0.42 12.98 -0.70
N PRO A 22 0.47 11.98 -0.52
CA PRO A 22 0.03 10.65 -0.12
C PRO A 22 -0.47 10.64 1.32
N ASP A 23 -1.54 9.89 1.59
CA ASP A 23 -2.04 9.65 2.96
C ASP A 23 -1.01 8.94 3.84
N TYR A 24 -0.15 8.10 3.22
CA TYR A 24 0.88 7.32 3.89
C TYR A 24 2.19 7.36 3.09
N GLY A 25 3.31 7.56 3.80
CA GLY A 25 4.65 7.54 3.22
C GLY A 25 5.05 8.88 2.57
N GLU A 26 5.97 8.81 1.62
CA GLU A 26 6.50 9.98 0.92
C GLU A 26 6.05 10.00 -0.54
N SER A 27 5.82 11.21 -1.07
CA SER A 27 5.50 11.40 -2.48
C SER A 27 6.66 11.00 -3.38
N VAL A 28 6.36 10.53 -4.59
CA VAL A 28 7.37 10.19 -5.60
C VAL A 28 7.19 11.03 -6.86
N THR A 29 8.28 11.28 -7.58
CA THR A 29 8.24 11.95 -8.88
C THR A 29 7.70 10.99 -9.94
N VAL A 30 6.67 11.42 -10.67
CA VAL A 30 6.18 10.76 -11.89
C VAL A 30 6.69 11.55 -13.09
N ARG A 31 7.47 10.91 -13.97
CA ARG A 31 8.04 11.56 -15.16
C ARG A 31 7.10 11.45 -16.37
N ASP A 32 7.37 12.27 -17.38
CA ASP A 32 6.67 12.21 -18.66
C ASP A 32 6.76 10.79 -19.26
N GLY A 33 5.59 10.24 -19.61
CA GLY A 33 5.47 8.88 -20.15
C GLY A 33 5.42 7.76 -19.11
N GLU A 34 5.63 8.04 -17.82
CA GLU A 34 5.40 7.06 -16.76
C GLU A 34 3.91 6.93 -16.43
N ILE A 35 3.44 5.70 -16.20
CA ILE A 35 2.05 5.40 -15.86
C ILE A 35 1.99 5.02 -14.39
N PRO A 36 1.20 5.73 -13.55
CA PRO A 36 0.98 5.34 -12.17
C PRO A 36 0.31 3.98 -12.07
N LEU A 37 0.86 3.12 -11.21
CA LEU A 37 0.32 1.80 -10.89
C LEU A 37 0.07 1.72 -9.39
N PHE A 38 -1.07 1.14 -9.02
CA PHE A 38 -1.52 1.07 -7.64
C PHE A 38 -1.70 -0.39 -7.24
N TRP A 39 -1.20 -0.75 -6.06
CA TRP A 39 -1.36 -2.08 -5.47
C TRP A 39 -2.06 -1.97 -4.12
N ALA A 40 -2.81 -3.01 -3.77
CA ALA A 40 -3.26 -3.17 -2.39
C ALA A 40 -2.05 -3.25 -1.45
N CYS A 41 -2.16 -2.58 -0.30
CA CYS A 41 -1.07 -2.47 0.66
C CYS A 41 -1.48 -3.01 2.03
N GLY A 42 -0.50 -3.50 2.79
CA GLY A 42 -0.70 -4.00 4.16
C GLY A 42 -1.14 -2.95 5.19
N VAL A 43 -1.35 -1.69 4.78
CA VAL A 43 -1.91 -0.61 5.62
C VAL A 43 -3.44 -0.60 5.64
N THR A 44 -4.13 -1.30 4.73
CA THR A 44 -5.61 -1.38 4.74
C THR A 44 -6.19 -1.83 6.11
N PRO A 45 -5.59 -2.80 6.84
CA PRO A 45 -6.01 -3.12 8.19
C PRO A 45 -5.92 -1.95 9.18
N GLN A 46 -4.94 -1.04 9.03
CA GLN A 46 -4.82 0.13 9.92
C GLN A 46 -6.05 1.04 9.78
N VAL A 47 -6.45 1.36 8.54
CA VAL A 47 -7.68 2.11 8.25
C VAL A 47 -8.92 1.39 8.80
N ALA A 48 -9.00 0.07 8.59
CA ALA A 48 -10.12 -0.72 9.09
C ALA A 48 -10.21 -0.71 10.63
N ILE A 49 -9.08 -0.79 11.32
CA ILE A 49 -8.99 -0.74 12.79
C ILE A 49 -9.41 0.63 13.31
N GLU A 50 -8.95 1.71 12.69
CA GLU A 50 -9.32 3.09 13.06
C GLU A 50 -10.83 3.31 12.97
N GLN A 51 -11.49 2.75 11.95
CA GLN A 51 -12.95 2.82 11.79
C GLN A 51 -13.68 1.90 12.77
N ALA A 52 -13.18 0.68 12.99
CA ALA A 52 -13.82 -0.31 13.86
C ALA A 52 -13.69 0.02 15.36
N ARG A 53 -12.65 0.78 15.75
CA ARG A 53 -12.40 1.25 17.12
C ARG A 53 -12.47 0.13 18.18
N PRO A 54 -11.70 -0.97 18.04
CA PRO A 54 -11.67 -2.01 19.05
C PRO A 54 -11.12 -1.47 20.39
N PRO A 55 -11.49 -2.07 21.52
CA PRO A 55 -10.98 -1.64 22.84
C PRO A 55 -9.46 -1.80 22.99
N ILE A 56 -8.86 -2.69 22.20
CA ILE A 56 -7.41 -2.87 22.12
C ILE A 56 -7.02 -3.36 20.71
N CYS A 57 -5.91 -2.85 20.19
CA CYS A 57 -5.27 -3.36 18.98
C CYS A 57 -3.74 -3.20 19.10
N ILE A 58 -2.98 -4.19 18.62
CA ILE A 58 -1.52 -4.17 18.60
C ILE A 58 -1.08 -4.40 17.15
N THR A 59 -0.28 -3.47 16.62
CA THR A 59 0.26 -3.52 15.26
C THR A 59 1.74 -3.12 15.26
N HIS A 60 2.41 -3.31 14.12
CA HIS A 60 3.74 -2.75 13.92
C HIS A 60 3.65 -1.26 13.52
N SER A 61 4.70 -0.50 13.79
CA SER A 61 4.86 0.86 13.28
C SER A 61 5.19 0.84 11.78
N PRO A 62 4.76 1.81 10.97
CA PRO A 62 5.20 1.96 9.59
C PRO A 62 6.73 1.94 9.49
N GLY A 63 7.30 1.21 8.53
CA GLY A 63 8.76 1.04 8.42
C GLY A 63 9.38 -0.04 9.34
N CYS A 64 8.62 -0.59 10.30
CA CYS A 64 9.09 -1.58 11.28
C CYS A 64 8.41 -2.96 11.13
N MET A 65 8.44 -3.54 9.92
CA MET A 65 7.81 -4.84 9.64
C MET A 65 8.54 -6.01 10.34
N LEU A 66 7.81 -7.11 10.57
CA LEU A 66 8.40 -8.38 10.99
C LEU A 66 9.18 -9.01 9.84
N VAL A 67 10.50 -9.14 10.00
CA VAL A 67 11.35 -9.91 9.09
C VAL A 67 11.21 -11.40 9.44
N THR A 68 10.97 -12.24 8.44
CA THR A 68 10.78 -13.69 8.60
C THR A 68 11.88 -14.48 7.90
N ASP A 69 12.01 -15.77 8.23
CA ASP A 69 12.93 -16.69 7.56
C ASP A 69 12.39 -17.23 6.22
N ILE A 70 11.19 -16.82 5.79
CA ILE A 70 10.55 -17.30 4.56
C ILE A 70 11.08 -16.49 3.37
N PRO A 71 11.78 -17.11 2.40
CA PRO A 71 12.22 -16.39 1.21
C PRO A 71 11.02 -15.96 0.36
N ASN A 72 11.05 -14.71 -0.12
CA ASN A 72 9.98 -14.15 -0.94
C ASN A 72 9.66 -15.00 -2.19
N SER A 73 10.66 -15.68 -2.77
CA SER A 73 10.48 -16.58 -3.91
C SER A 73 9.56 -17.77 -3.63
N ARG A 74 9.41 -18.20 -2.37
CA ARG A 74 8.46 -19.25 -1.98
C ARG A 74 7.00 -18.77 -1.92
N LEU A 75 6.79 -17.46 -1.93
CA LEU A 75 5.47 -16.83 -1.88
C LEU A 75 4.97 -16.40 -3.26
N ALA A 76 5.79 -16.55 -4.30
CA ALA A 76 5.37 -16.32 -5.66
C ALA A 76 4.44 -17.46 -6.08
N ILE A 77 3.22 -17.14 -6.48
CA ILE A 77 2.39 -18.09 -7.23
C ILE A 77 2.79 -17.92 -8.70
N MET A 78 3.16 -19.04 -9.33
CA MET A 78 3.49 -19.11 -10.77
C MET A 78 2.31 -18.67 -11.63
#